data_AF-A0A940E1E1-F1
#
_entry.id   AF-A0A940E1E1-F1
#
_cell.length_a   1.000
_cell.length_b   1.000
_cell.length_c   1.000
_cell.angle_alpha   90.00
_cell.angle_beta   90.00
_cell.angle_gamma   90.00
#
_symmetry.space_group_name_H-M   'P 1'
#
loop_
_entity.id
_entity.type
_entity.pdbx_description
1 polymer ?
#
loop_
_entity_poly.entity_id
_entity_poly.type
_entity_poly.pdbx_seq_one_letter_code
_entity_poly.pdbx_strand_id
1 'polypeptide(L)'
;MYKNNKKGDFFPNRLFLSLLQHGVEVQESKTIKPHVFTITTKEKKKVIKGYSSIVSLQKQLHFLHTLKRTGFLSTSYPDSFPSGASYIEVNNRYWLITDYIEHLQPFDFSSRSNRLQAILLLEQYHLYAFQMPPFVSPYITNFNWYEKWSSRVQRILKFRKEAERYIGEQMVADILAWSFFALEKLRNIGKNELFPLSFIHGDIIDHNFVQSNKGLYIIDFDCVSIGPVAYDYVKYCQCILPFINWSYDALYEHPPLIPFLKKPWFLLALLLPNDLLREWSYFLSLPEEEKVKFEKNLVTFTNKNFALRAKFVQKLYNMVT
;
A
#
# COMPACT_ATOMS: atom_id res chain seq x y z
N MET A 1 -32.72 -16.88 -6.11
CA MET A 1 -32.49 -17.96 -7.10
C MET A 1 -31.06 -17.82 -7.61
N TYR A 2 -30.20 -18.79 -7.31
CA TYR A 2 -28.79 -18.78 -7.70
C TYR A 2 -28.64 -19.08 -9.20
N LYS A 3 -28.14 -18.12 -9.99
CA LYS A 3 -27.56 -18.37 -11.32
C LYS A 3 -26.09 -18.05 -11.27
N ASN A 4 -25.27 -19.07 -11.00
CA ASN A 4 -23.90 -19.11 -11.46
C ASN A 4 -23.59 -20.52 -11.96
N ASN A 5 -23.76 -20.70 -13.26
CA ASN A 5 -23.28 -21.88 -13.98
C ASN A 5 -21.76 -21.72 -14.16
N LYS A 6 -20.99 -22.39 -13.29
CA LYS A 6 -19.81 -23.21 -13.65
C LYS A 6 -19.25 -23.88 -12.39
N LYS A 7 -19.12 -25.20 -12.50
CA LYS A 7 -18.50 -26.19 -11.60
C LYS A 7 -17.68 -25.64 -10.43
N GLY A 8 -18.17 -25.93 -9.22
CA GLY A 8 -17.36 -26.30 -8.06
C GLY A 8 -16.51 -25.19 -7.45
N ASP A 9 -17.12 -24.36 -6.61
CA ASP A 9 -16.36 -23.69 -5.56
C ASP A 9 -17.06 -23.91 -4.23
N PHE A 10 -16.58 -24.92 -3.49
CA PHE A 10 -17.08 -25.29 -2.16
C PHE A 10 -16.87 -24.17 -1.12
N PHE A 11 -15.98 -23.22 -1.41
CA PHE A 11 -15.51 -22.20 -0.47
C PHE A 11 -16.48 -21.02 -0.27
N PRO A 12 -16.97 -20.32 -1.32
CA PRO A 12 -17.95 -19.24 -1.15
C PRO A 12 -19.25 -19.75 -0.50
N ASN A 13 -19.68 -20.97 -0.83
CA ASN A 13 -20.91 -21.54 -0.30
C ASN A 13 -20.86 -21.75 1.22
N ARG A 14 -19.72 -22.23 1.76
CA ARG A 14 -19.54 -22.37 3.22
C ARG A 14 -19.48 -21.02 3.92
N LEU A 15 -18.77 -20.05 3.33
CA LEU A 15 -18.71 -18.70 3.86
C LEU A 15 -20.11 -18.07 3.91
N PHE A 16 -20.87 -18.13 2.82
CA PHE A 16 -22.20 -17.52 2.74
C PHE A 16 -23.22 -18.21 3.65
N LEU A 17 -23.09 -19.53 3.86
CA LEU A 17 -23.89 -20.23 4.87
C LEU A 17 -23.58 -19.72 6.29
N SER A 18 -22.30 -19.55 6.63
CA SER A 18 -21.90 -18.98 7.93
C SER A 18 -22.34 -17.53 8.08
N LEU A 19 -22.22 -16.71 7.02
CA LEU A 19 -22.76 -15.34 7.02
C LEU A 19 -24.26 -15.32 7.34
N LEU A 20 -25.05 -16.21 6.75
CA LEU A 20 -26.47 -16.32 7.03
C LEU A 20 -26.76 -16.69 8.49
N GLN A 21 -25.99 -17.63 9.07
CA GLN A 21 -26.08 -17.99 10.49
C GLN A 21 -25.76 -16.81 11.42
N HIS A 22 -24.93 -15.87 10.95
CA HIS A 22 -24.62 -14.62 11.65
C HIS A 22 -25.53 -13.45 11.27
N GLY A 23 -26.64 -13.72 10.57
CA GLY A 23 -27.67 -12.74 10.21
C GLY A 23 -27.36 -11.90 8.96
N VAL A 24 -26.34 -12.26 8.19
CA VAL A 24 -25.98 -11.59 6.93
C VAL A 24 -26.51 -12.38 5.74
N GLU A 25 -27.67 -11.98 5.23
CA GLU A 25 -28.26 -12.57 4.02
C GLU A 25 -27.63 -11.96 2.76
N VAL A 26 -26.82 -12.75 2.06
CA VAL A 26 -26.13 -12.34 0.81
C VAL A 26 -27.06 -12.55 -0.38
N GLN A 27 -27.47 -11.47 -1.05
CA GLN A 27 -28.26 -11.52 -2.28
C GLN A 27 -27.37 -11.67 -3.51
N GLU A 28 -26.27 -10.92 -3.53
CA GLU A 28 -25.27 -10.92 -4.59
C GLU A 28 -23.87 -10.81 -4.00
N SER A 29 -22.87 -11.35 -4.70
CA SER A 29 -21.48 -11.19 -4.32
C SER A 29 -20.59 -11.02 -5.55
N LYS A 30 -19.51 -10.24 -5.37
CA LYS A 30 -18.46 -10.04 -6.36
C LYS A 30 -17.10 -10.14 -5.66
N THR A 31 -16.23 -11.01 -6.17
CA THR A 31 -14.85 -11.08 -5.71
C THR A 31 -14.08 -9.85 -6.18
N ILE A 32 -13.43 -9.14 -5.26
CA ILE A 32 -12.53 -8.02 -5.57
C ILE A 32 -11.11 -8.55 -5.78
N LYS A 33 -10.63 -9.33 -4.80
CA LYS A 33 -9.33 -10.03 -4.80
C LYS A 33 -9.47 -11.32 -3.98
N PRO A 34 -8.48 -12.23 -3.97
CA PRO A 34 -8.55 -13.43 -3.14
C PRO A 34 -8.95 -13.11 -1.69
N HIS A 35 -10.02 -13.74 -1.22
CA HIS A 35 -10.58 -13.57 0.13
C HIS A 35 -11.09 -12.15 0.45
N VAL A 36 -11.43 -11.35 -0.56
CA VAL A 36 -12.12 -10.07 -0.39
C VAL A 36 -13.30 -10.00 -1.34
N PHE A 37 -14.50 -9.84 -0.78
CA PHE A 37 -15.75 -9.85 -1.52
C PHE A 37 -16.53 -8.57 -1.25
N THR A 38 -17.10 -7.96 -2.29
CA THR A 38 -18.26 -7.09 -2.12
C THR A 38 -19.49 -7.98 -2.04
N ILE A 39 -20.36 -7.75 -1.05
CA ILE A 39 -21.65 -8.42 -0.94
C ILE A 39 -22.77 -7.38 -0.93
N THR A 40 -23.90 -7.70 -1.54
CA THR A 40 -25.13 -6.94 -1.44
C THR A 40 -26.07 -7.66 -0.48
N THR A 41 -26.48 -6.99 0.59
CA THR A 41 -27.54 -7.45 1.50
C THR A 41 -28.84 -6.71 1.21
N LYS A 42 -29.94 -7.08 1.89
CA LYS A 42 -31.22 -6.36 1.83
C LYS A 42 -31.10 -4.87 2.17
N GLU A 43 -30.13 -4.50 3.02
CA GLU A 43 -29.98 -3.14 3.52
C GLU A 43 -28.98 -2.32 2.72
N LYS A 44 -27.77 -2.86 2.51
CA LYS A 44 -26.65 -2.13 1.91
C LYS A 44 -25.58 -3.06 1.35
N LYS A 45 -24.68 -2.48 0.53
CA LYS A 45 -23.44 -3.13 0.15
C LYS A 45 -22.44 -3.14 1.31
N LYS A 46 -21.72 -4.24 1.44
CA LYS A 46 -20.69 -4.46 2.45
C LYS A 46 -19.44 -5.06 1.79
N VAL A 47 -18.31 -4.97 2.47
CA VAL A 47 -17.09 -5.71 2.11
C VAL A 47 -16.84 -6.78 3.18
N ILE A 48 -16.56 -8.00 2.73
CA ILE A 48 -16.11 -9.11 3.57
C ILE A 48 -14.64 -9.37 3.26
N LYS A 49 -13.78 -9.33 4.27
CA LYS A 49 -12.32 -9.53 4.13
C LYS A 49 -11.84 -10.65 5.04
N GLY A 50 -11.15 -11.63 4.46
CA GLY A 50 -10.63 -12.82 5.14
C GLY A 50 -9.14 -12.74 5.44
N TYR A 51 -8.78 -12.98 6.71
CA TYR A 51 -7.42 -13.02 7.22
C TYR A 51 -6.97 -14.47 7.44
N SER A 52 -5.72 -14.77 7.12
CA SER A 52 -5.13 -16.11 7.29
C SER A 52 -4.74 -16.43 8.73
N SER A 53 -4.65 -15.44 9.62
CA SER A 53 -4.34 -15.64 11.03
C SER A 53 -5.17 -14.70 11.90
N ILE A 54 -5.46 -15.16 13.13
CA ILE A 54 -6.18 -14.37 14.12
C ILE A 54 -5.37 -13.13 14.53
N VAL A 55 -4.04 -13.23 14.57
CA VAL A 55 -3.15 -12.12 14.93
C VAL A 55 -3.30 -10.97 13.93
N SER A 56 -3.33 -11.25 12.62
CA SER A 56 -3.51 -10.22 11.59
C SER A 56 -4.90 -9.58 11.65
N LEU A 57 -5.94 -10.36 11.95
CA LEU A 57 -7.29 -9.84 12.16
C LEU A 57 -7.34 -8.93 13.39
N GLN A 58 -6.81 -9.37 14.53
CA GLN A 58 -6.81 -8.62 15.78
C GLN A 58 -6.03 -7.32 15.65
N LYS A 59 -4.88 -7.35 14.97
CA LYS A 59 -4.11 -6.15 14.60
C LYS A 59 -5.00 -5.13 13.88
N GLN A 60 -5.71 -5.57 12.85
CA GLN A 60 -6.58 -4.70 12.05
C GLN A 60 -7.77 -4.16 12.83
N LEU A 61 -8.47 -5.04 13.55
CA LEU A 61 -9.63 -4.70 14.36
C LEU A 61 -9.25 -3.66 15.42
N HIS A 62 -8.18 -3.91 16.17
CA HIS A 62 -7.72 -3.02 17.24
C HIS A 62 -7.23 -1.66 16.69
N PHE A 63 -6.48 -1.68 15.58
CA PHE A 63 -6.01 -0.46 14.93
C PHE A 63 -7.18 0.41 14.46
N LEU A 64 -8.08 -0.14 13.65
CA LEU A 64 -9.18 0.61 13.04
C LEU A 64 -10.19 1.10 14.08
N HIS A 65 -10.53 0.31 15.11
CA HIS A 65 -11.37 0.81 16.19
C HIS A 65 -10.73 1.96 16.95
N THR A 66 -9.42 1.90 17.17
CA THR A 66 -8.74 2.98 17.89
C THR A 66 -8.60 4.23 17.02
N LEU A 67 -8.31 4.09 15.73
CA LEU A 67 -8.32 5.20 14.77
C LEU A 67 -9.71 5.86 14.67
N LYS A 68 -10.80 5.05 14.69
CA LYS A 68 -12.17 5.58 14.74
C LYS A 68 -12.39 6.48 15.96
N ARG A 69 -11.82 6.11 17.11
CA ARG A 69 -11.94 6.88 18.37
C ARG A 69 -11.18 8.20 18.36
N THR A 70 -10.16 8.35 17.51
CA THR A 70 -9.50 9.66 17.33
C THR A 70 -10.34 10.61 16.49
N GLY A 71 -11.37 10.10 15.78
CA GLY A 71 -12.29 10.89 14.98
C GLY A 71 -11.92 10.95 13.49
N PHE A 72 -10.99 10.12 13.02
CA PHE A 72 -10.75 9.99 11.59
C PHE A 72 -11.99 9.34 10.93
N LEU A 73 -12.58 9.96 9.90
CA LEU A 73 -13.81 9.43 9.26
C LEU A 73 -13.60 8.99 7.80
N SER A 74 -12.42 9.24 7.24
CA SER A 74 -12.12 9.03 5.83
C SER A 74 -11.55 7.62 5.54
N THR A 75 -12.13 6.60 6.16
CA THR A 75 -11.83 5.17 5.92
C THR A 75 -13.08 4.31 6.17
N SER A 76 -13.02 3.03 5.83
CA SER A 76 -14.03 2.04 6.21
C SER A 76 -13.64 1.36 7.52
N TYR A 77 -14.61 1.22 8.42
CA TYR A 77 -14.41 0.62 9.74
C TYR A 77 -15.04 -0.77 9.83
N PRO A 78 -14.44 -1.70 10.59
CA PRO A 78 -15.07 -2.97 10.92
C PRO A 78 -16.39 -2.75 11.68
N ASP A 79 -17.41 -3.47 11.25
CA ASP A 79 -18.70 -3.58 11.91
C ASP A 79 -18.82 -4.93 12.60
N SER A 80 -19.64 -4.98 13.65
CA SER A 80 -20.11 -6.25 14.19
C SER A 80 -21.09 -6.91 13.21
N PHE A 81 -21.04 -8.23 13.15
CA PHE A 81 -22.09 -9.02 12.51
C PHE A 81 -23.42 -8.82 13.27
N PRO A 82 -24.59 -8.96 12.61
CA PRO A 82 -25.89 -8.86 13.27
C PRO A 82 -26.05 -9.77 14.51
N SER A 83 -25.35 -10.91 14.56
CA SER A 83 -25.29 -11.77 15.75
C SER A 83 -24.49 -11.20 16.94
N GLY A 84 -23.90 -10.01 16.81
CA GLY A 84 -23.00 -9.40 17.80
C GLY A 84 -21.53 -9.84 17.70
N ALA A 85 -21.20 -10.79 16.82
CA ALA A 85 -19.81 -11.24 16.64
C ALA A 85 -18.95 -10.13 16.01
N SER A 86 -17.69 -9.99 16.42
CA SER A 86 -16.75 -9.03 15.80
C SER A 86 -16.04 -9.61 14.56
N TYR A 87 -15.97 -10.94 14.47
CA TYR A 87 -15.46 -11.69 13.32
C TYR A 87 -16.12 -13.06 13.28
N ILE A 88 -16.01 -13.75 12.14
CA ILE A 88 -16.43 -15.16 11.99
C ILE A 88 -15.25 -16.00 11.51
N GLU A 89 -15.22 -17.28 11.87
CA GLU A 89 -14.19 -18.21 11.43
C GLU A 89 -14.77 -19.23 10.46
N VAL A 90 -14.22 -19.29 9.24
CA VAL A 90 -14.66 -20.24 8.20
C VAL A 90 -13.45 -20.71 7.40
N ASN A 91 -13.27 -22.03 7.29
CA ASN A 91 -12.19 -22.66 6.52
C ASN A 91 -10.79 -22.14 6.90
N ASN A 92 -10.47 -22.15 8.21
CA ASN A 92 -9.19 -21.69 8.78
C ASN A 92 -8.84 -20.23 8.42
N ARG A 93 -9.87 -19.40 8.26
CA ARG A 93 -9.75 -17.96 8.00
C ARG A 93 -10.71 -17.20 8.87
N TYR A 94 -10.30 -16.00 9.23
CA TYR A 94 -11.05 -15.10 10.09
C TYR A 94 -11.58 -13.93 9.27
N TRP A 95 -12.87 -13.65 9.33
CA TRP A 95 -13.54 -12.73 8.42
C TRP A 95 -14.09 -11.52 9.16
N LEU A 96 -13.78 -10.34 8.63
CA LEU A 96 -14.39 -9.08 9.03
C LEU A 96 -15.41 -8.62 8.01
N ILE A 97 -16.40 -7.87 8.49
CA ILE A 97 -17.35 -7.14 7.66
C ILE A 97 -17.15 -5.64 7.86
N THR A 98 -17.18 -4.88 6.77
CA THR A 98 -17.08 -3.41 6.79
C THR A 98 -18.12 -2.82 5.85
N ASP A 99 -18.44 -1.54 6.04
CA ASP A 99 -19.21 -0.79 5.04
C ASP A 99 -18.46 -0.71 3.69
N TYR A 100 -19.22 -0.82 2.61
CA TYR A 100 -18.72 -0.55 1.26
C TYR A 100 -18.72 0.96 1.02
N ILE A 101 -17.57 1.51 0.65
CA ILE A 101 -17.47 2.90 0.21
C ILE A 101 -17.80 2.91 -1.28
N GLU A 102 -18.78 3.71 -1.68
CA GLU A 102 -19.20 3.81 -3.07
C GLU A 102 -18.10 4.45 -3.93
N HIS A 103 -17.75 3.80 -5.04
CA HIS A 103 -16.75 4.30 -5.98
C HIS A 103 -17.46 5.09 -7.08
N LEU A 104 -17.30 6.42 -7.10
CA LEU A 104 -17.82 7.24 -8.20
C LEU A 104 -17.01 7.03 -9.48
N GLN A 105 -15.68 7.01 -9.33
CA GLN A 105 -14.75 6.84 -10.42
C GLN A 105 -13.43 6.24 -9.90
N PRO A 106 -12.67 5.54 -10.75
CA PRO A 106 -11.31 5.12 -10.41
C PRO A 106 -10.48 6.33 -9.99
N PHE A 107 -9.76 6.19 -8.88
CA PHE A 107 -8.79 7.21 -8.46
C PHE A 107 -7.46 6.97 -9.19
N ASP A 108 -6.86 8.03 -9.71
CA ASP A 108 -5.53 8.00 -10.31
C ASP A 108 -4.75 9.28 -9.98
N PHE A 109 -3.42 9.18 -10.03
CA PHE A 109 -2.50 10.28 -9.74
C PHE A 109 -2.15 11.16 -10.95
N SER A 110 -2.73 10.91 -12.14
CA SER A 110 -2.48 11.74 -13.33
C SER A 110 -3.05 13.14 -13.17
N SER A 111 -4.19 13.26 -12.48
CA SER A 111 -4.82 14.55 -12.15
C SER A 111 -4.09 15.28 -11.02
N ARG A 112 -3.74 16.56 -11.26
CA ARG A 112 -3.17 17.44 -10.23
C ARG A 112 -4.10 17.61 -9.03
N SER A 113 -5.41 17.71 -9.27
CA SER A 113 -6.41 17.81 -8.19
C SER A 113 -6.42 16.54 -7.34
N ASN A 114 -6.40 15.35 -7.96
CA ASN A 114 -6.36 14.08 -7.23
C ASN A 114 -5.10 13.98 -6.37
N ARG A 115 -3.93 14.36 -6.92
CA ARG A 115 -2.70 14.42 -6.14
C ARG A 115 -2.88 15.29 -4.88
N LEU A 116 -3.32 16.53 -5.06
CA LEU A 116 -3.51 17.45 -3.93
C LEU A 116 -4.51 16.92 -2.89
N GLN A 117 -5.64 16.36 -3.32
CA GLN A 117 -6.62 15.79 -2.38
C GLN A 117 -6.08 14.58 -1.62
N ALA A 118 -5.36 13.67 -2.29
CA ALA A 118 -4.79 12.49 -1.65
C ALA A 118 -3.69 12.82 -0.64
N ILE A 119 -2.83 13.80 -0.92
CA ILE A 119 -1.78 14.17 0.03
C ILE A 119 -2.35 14.91 1.25
N LEU A 120 -3.39 15.74 1.07
CA LEU A 120 -4.10 16.37 2.18
C LEU A 120 -4.84 15.33 3.03
N LEU A 121 -5.45 14.31 2.41
CA LEU A 121 -6.05 13.20 3.13
C LEU A 121 -4.99 12.40 3.91
N LEU A 122 -3.80 12.18 3.34
CA LEU A 122 -2.70 11.50 4.02
C LEU A 122 -2.17 12.30 5.22
N GLU A 123 -2.05 13.62 5.07
CA GLU A 123 -1.71 14.53 6.17
C GLU A 123 -2.76 14.47 7.27
N GLN A 124 -4.05 14.55 6.91
CA GLN A 124 -5.16 14.39 7.84
C GLN A 124 -5.06 13.06 8.58
N TYR A 125 -4.87 11.95 7.87
CA TYR A 125 -4.68 10.63 8.49
C TYR A 125 -3.58 10.66 9.55
N HIS A 126 -2.42 11.22 9.24
CA HIS A 126 -1.32 11.29 10.22
C HIS A 126 -1.66 12.15 11.44
N LEU A 127 -2.35 13.28 11.28
CA LEU A 127 -2.81 14.11 12.40
C LEU A 127 -3.70 13.34 13.38
N TYR A 128 -4.58 12.48 12.87
CA TYR A 128 -5.43 11.61 13.69
C TYR A 128 -4.67 10.40 14.25
N ALA A 129 -3.76 9.82 13.47
CA ALA A 129 -2.93 8.70 13.91
C ALA A 129 -1.99 9.08 15.07
N PHE A 130 -1.49 10.31 15.09
CA PHE A 130 -0.68 10.84 16.20
C PHE A 130 -1.41 10.89 17.54
N GLN A 131 -2.73 11.00 17.52
CA GLN A 131 -3.55 11.05 18.72
C GLN A 131 -3.87 9.64 19.27
N MET A 132 -3.45 8.59 18.57
CA MET A 132 -3.69 7.23 19.02
C MET A 132 -2.90 6.92 20.29
N PRO A 133 -3.53 6.27 21.29
CA PRO A 133 -2.91 6.02 22.56
C PRO A 133 -1.77 4.98 22.46
N PRO A 134 -0.71 5.10 23.29
CA PRO A 134 0.46 4.22 23.23
C PRO A 134 0.18 2.72 23.39
N PHE A 135 -0.95 2.34 24.03
CA PHE A 135 -1.30 0.92 24.23
C PHE A 135 -1.64 0.16 22.94
N VAL A 136 -1.86 0.86 21.83
CA VAL A 136 -2.05 0.22 20.52
C VAL A 136 -0.76 -0.39 20.00
N SER A 137 0.38 0.20 20.38
CA SER A 137 1.68 -0.12 19.80
C SER A 137 2.13 -1.58 19.92
N PRO A 138 1.89 -2.31 21.02
CA PRO A 138 2.24 -3.73 21.11
C PRO A 138 1.58 -4.63 20.07
N TYR A 139 0.43 -4.21 19.49
CA TYR A 139 -0.26 -4.97 18.43
C TYR A 139 0.24 -4.62 17.02
N ILE A 140 1.02 -3.54 16.89
CA ILE A 140 1.47 -3.02 15.60
C ILE A 140 2.97 -3.24 15.46
N THR A 141 3.36 -3.84 14.33
CA THR A 141 4.75 -4.08 13.99
C THR A 141 5.51 -2.77 13.78
N ASN A 142 6.70 -2.68 14.34
CA ASN A 142 7.64 -1.60 14.01
C ASN A 142 8.10 -1.72 12.55
N PHE A 143 8.21 -0.58 11.90
CA PHE A 143 8.64 -0.51 10.52
C PHE A 143 10.16 -0.57 10.41
N ASN A 144 10.67 -1.56 9.66
CA ASN A 144 12.09 -1.67 9.33
C ASN A 144 12.31 -1.52 7.82
N TRP A 145 12.51 -0.28 7.36
CA TRP A 145 12.78 -0.02 5.93
C TRP A 145 14.11 -0.61 5.48
N TYR A 146 15.16 -0.54 6.30
CA TYR A 146 16.51 -0.91 5.89
C TYR A 146 16.57 -2.39 5.50
N GLU A 147 16.03 -3.26 6.35
CA GLU A 147 15.97 -4.70 6.09
C GLU A 147 15.09 -5.02 4.87
N LYS A 148 13.92 -4.37 4.79
CA LYS A 148 12.97 -4.55 3.68
C LYS A 148 13.55 -4.13 2.34
N TRP A 149 14.29 -3.03 2.29
CA TRP A 149 14.88 -2.51 1.05
C TRP A 149 16.16 -3.28 0.70
N SER A 150 17.00 -3.59 1.69
CA SER A 150 18.21 -4.40 1.50
C SER A 150 17.88 -5.78 0.93
N SER A 151 16.87 -6.46 1.46
CA SER A 151 16.47 -7.78 0.95
C SER A 151 16.00 -7.76 -0.52
N ARG A 152 15.37 -6.67 -0.97
CA ARG A 152 14.99 -6.49 -2.38
C ARG A 152 16.20 -6.30 -3.28
N VAL A 153 17.16 -5.46 -2.86
CA VAL A 153 18.43 -5.25 -3.58
C VAL A 153 19.20 -6.56 -3.68
N GLN A 154 19.32 -7.30 -2.59
CA GLN A 154 19.99 -8.60 -2.57
C GLN A 154 19.30 -9.61 -3.50
N ARG A 155 17.97 -9.56 -3.64
CA ARG A 155 17.25 -10.43 -4.58
C ARG A 155 17.59 -10.10 -6.03
N ILE A 156 17.58 -8.82 -6.40
CA ILE A 156 17.99 -8.42 -7.76
C ILE A 156 19.45 -8.77 -8.01
N LEU A 157 20.33 -8.58 -7.03
CA LEU A 157 21.73 -8.99 -7.17
C LEU A 157 21.86 -10.50 -7.39
N LYS A 158 21.13 -11.32 -6.63
CA LYS A 158 21.10 -12.78 -6.78
C LYS A 158 20.65 -13.21 -8.18
N PHE A 159 19.64 -12.54 -8.73
CA PHE A 159 19.07 -12.85 -10.04
C PHE A 159 19.51 -11.86 -11.12
N ARG A 160 20.69 -11.25 -10.96
CA ARG A 160 21.17 -10.16 -11.82
C ARG A 160 21.17 -10.54 -13.29
N LYS A 161 21.77 -11.70 -13.64
CA LYS A 161 21.86 -12.17 -15.02
C LYS A 161 20.50 -12.36 -15.69
N GLU A 162 19.48 -12.68 -14.92
CA GLU A 162 18.12 -12.79 -15.42
C GLU A 162 17.50 -11.41 -15.67
N ALA A 163 17.60 -10.49 -14.70
CA ALA A 163 17.15 -9.11 -14.87
C ALA A 163 17.81 -8.41 -16.08
N GLU A 164 19.11 -8.65 -16.29
CA GLU A 164 19.87 -8.11 -17.42
C GLU A 164 19.30 -8.54 -18.78
N ARG A 165 18.69 -9.73 -18.89
CA ARG A 165 18.05 -10.20 -20.13
C ARG A 165 16.81 -9.40 -20.47
N TYR A 166 16.12 -8.84 -19.49
CA TYR A 166 14.87 -8.12 -19.69
C TYR A 166 15.06 -6.62 -19.93
N ILE A 167 15.98 -5.99 -19.21
CA ILE A 167 16.15 -4.53 -19.24
C ILE A 167 17.58 -4.05 -19.57
N GLY A 168 18.48 -4.99 -19.87
CA GLY A 168 19.86 -4.70 -20.23
C GLY A 168 20.80 -4.51 -19.04
N GLU A 169 22.08 -4.75 -19.28
CA GLU A 169 23.13 -4.71 -18.25
C GLU A 169 23.27 -3.34 -17.59
N GLN A 170 23.34 -2.28 -18.40
CA GLN A 170 23.54 -0.92 -17.88
C GLN A 170 22.41 -0.50 -16.92
N MET A 171 21.16 -0.81 -17.27
CA MET A 171 20.01 -0.43 -16.46
C MET A 171 20.01 -1.13 -15.10
N VAL A 172 20.34 -2.42 -15.09
CA VAL A 172 20.49 -3.18 -13.84
C VAL A 172 21.64 -2.64 -13.00
N ALA A 173 22.77 -2.32 -13.63
CA ALA A 173 23.92 -1.73 -12.96
C ALA A 173 23.57 -0.39 -12.29
N ASP A 174 22.88 0.50 -13.00
CA ASP A 174 22.42 1.79 -12.48
C ASP A 174 21.45 1.63 -11.30
N ILE A 175 20.43 0.77 -11.43
CA ILE A 175 19.47 0.49 -10.35
C ILE A 175 20.19 0.00 -9.10
N LEU A 176 21.14 -0.93 -9.25
CA LEU A 176 21.93 -1.45 -8.14
C LEU A 176 22.84 -0.38 -7.54
N ALA A 177 23.52 0.42 -8.36
CA ALA A 177 24.40 1.50 -7.90
C ALA A 177 23.64 2.53 -7.08
N TRP A 178 22.49 3.02 -7.56
CA TRP A 178 21.63 3.95 -6.82
C TRP A 178 21.17 3.35 -5.49
N SER A 179 20.78 2.07 -5.52
CA SER A 179 20.28 1.37 -4.34
C SER A 179 21.36 1.18 -3.28
N PHE A 180 22.57 0.76 -3.66
CA PHE A 180 23.69 0.60 -2.74
C PHE A 180 24.10 1.92 -2.12
N PHE A 181 24.25 2.97 -2.94
CA PHE A 181 24.58 4.30 -2.44
C PHE A 181 23.55 4.79 -1.43
N ALA A 182 22.25 4.71 -1.76
CA ALA A 182 21.20 5.13 -0.84
C ALA A 182 21.21 4.32 0.46
N LEU A 183 21.29 2.99 0.38
CA LEU A 183 21.28 2.12 1.57
C LEU A 183 22.49 2.38 2.47
N GLU A 184 23.68 2.54 1.90
CA GLU A 184 24.90 2.82 2.67
C GLU A 184 24.77 4.12 3.47
N LYS A 185 24.29 5.20 2.83
CA LYS A 185 24.06 6.48 3.49
C LYS A 185 22.94 6.40 4.52
N LEU A 186 21.83 5.78 4.15
CA LEU A 186 20.66 5.62 5.02
C LEU A 186 20.99 4.80 6.29
N ARG A 187 21.91 3.82 6.21
CA ARG A 187 22.36 3.04 7.37
C ARG A 187 22.94 3.91 8.48
N ASN A 188 23.55 5.03 8.11
CA ASN A 188 24.26 5.91 9.04
C ASN A 188 23.39 7.07 9.55
N ILE A 189 22.09 7.10 9.20
CA ILE A 189 21.20 8.19 9.59
C ILE A 189 20.82 8.08 11.06
N GLY A 190 20.99 9.18 11.78
CA GLY A 190 20.65 9.25 13.18
C GLY A 190 19.15 9.01 13.40
N LYS A 191 18.80 8.24 14.44
CA LYS A 191 17.39 7.95 14.77
C LYS A 191 16.53 9.21 14.92
N ASN A 192 17.13 10.31 15.38
CA ASN A 192 16.46 11.59 15.56
C ASN A 192 15.95 12.20 14.24
N GLU A 193 16.61 11.92 13.12
CA GLU A 193 16.17 12.41 11.81
C GLU A 193 14.88 11.76 11.30
N LEU A 194 14.58 10.56 11.83
CA LEU A 194 13.43 9.76 11.46
C LEU A 194 12.15 10.20 12.20
N PHE A 195 12.22 11.17 13.12
CA PHE A 195 11.05 11.71 13.79
C PHE A 195 10.26 12.69 12.91
N PRO A 196 8.93 12.81 13.14
CA PRO A 196 8.16 12.10 14.16
C PRO A 196 7.79 10.66 13.74
N LEU A 197 7.72 9.76 14.73
CA LEU A 197 7.25 8.38 14.56
C LEU A 197 5.75 8.31 14.88
N SER A 198 4.99 7.61 14.05
CA SER A 198 3.55 7.39 14.23
C SER A 198 3.10 6.11 13.52
N PHE A 199 1.81 5.83 13.54
CA PHE A 199 1.20 4.79 12.72
C PHE A 199 1.19 5.23 11.26
N ILE A 200 2.03 4.61 10.44
CA ILE A 200 2.06 4.79 8.99
C ILE A 200 1.12 3.78 8.32
N HIS A 201 0.47 4.19 7.23
CA HIS A 201 -0.36 3.32 6.40
C HIS A 201 0.48 2.21 5.77
N GLY A 202 1.67 2.55 5.29
CA GLY A 202 2.66 1.60 4.79
C GLY A 202 2.46 1.13 3.35
N ASP A 203 1.28 1.36 2.78
CA ASP A 203 0.92 1.01 1.39
C ASP A 203 0.15 2.14 0.67
N ILE A 204 0.86 3.22 0.32
CA ILE A 204 0.31 4.36 -0.41
C ILE A 204 0.41 4.07 -1.92
N ILE A 205 -0.73 3.81 -2.55
CA ILE A 205 -0.92 3.56 -3.98
C ILE A 205 -2.33 4.01 -4.39
N ASP A 206 -2.54 4.27 -5.68
CA ASP A 206 -3.76 4.88 -6.24
C ASP A 206 -5.05 4.15 -5.86
N HIS A 207 -5.09 2.83 -5.98
CA HIS A 207 -6.28 2.02 -5.70
C HIS A 207 -6.63 1.90 -4.21
N ASN A 208 -5.76 2.36 -3.32
CA ASN A 208 -6.08 2.49 -1.89
C ASN A 208 -6.77 3.83 -1.58
N PHE A 209 -6.90 4.72 -2.57
CA PHE A 209 -7.73 5.92 -2.48
C PHE A 209 -9.05 5.68 -3.21
N VAL A 210 -10.16 5.99 -2.53
CA VAL A 210 -11.51 5.79 -3.08
C VAL A 210 -12.26 7.11 -3.09
N GLN A 211 -12.59 7.57 -4.29
CA GLN A 211 -13.45 8.73 -4.47
C GLN A 211 -14.92 8.31 -4.33
N SER A 212 -15.60 8.85 -3.32
CA SER A 212 -17.05 8.72 -3.17
C SER A 212 -17.74 10.09 -3.28
N ASN A 213 -19.08 10.09 -3.22
CA ASN A 213 -19.91 11.28 -3.13
C ASN A 213 -19.70 12.09 -1.84
N LYS A 214 -19.20 11.44 -0.76
CA LYS A 214 -18.94 12.08 0.53
C LYS A 214 -17.52 12.61 0.66
N GLY A 215 -16.66 12.34 -0.31
CA GLY A 215 -15.25 12.75 -0.31
C GLY A 215 -14.30 11.60 -0.65
N LEU A 216 -13.02 11.86 -0.44
CA LEU A 216 -11.93 10.91 -0.67
C LEU A 216 -11.67 10.09 0.60
N TYR A 217 -11.52 8.79 0.43
CA TYR A 217 -11.25 7.83 1.50
C TYR A 217 -9.93 7.12 1.25
N ILE A 218 -9.25 6.71 2.31
CA ILE A 218 -8.10 5.80 2.26
C ILE A 218 -8.53 4.44 2.83
N ILE A 219 -8.14 3.35 2.17
CA ILE A 219 -8.51 1.99 2.53
C ILE A 219 -7.28 1.07 2.53
N ASP A 220 -7.48 -0.17 3.01
CA ASP A 220 -6.48 -1.24 3.03
C ASP A 220 -5.27 -1.02 3.96
N PHE A 221 -5.56 -0.92 5.26
CA PHE A 221 -4.56 -0.73 6.32
C PHE A 221 -3.72 -1.98 6.65
N ASP A 222 -3.65 -3.00 5.78
CA ASP A 222 -2.96 -4.27 6.10
C ASP A 222 -1.47 -4.08 6.38
N CYS A 223 -0.88 -3.07 5.75
CA CYS A 223 0.53 -2.72 5.90
C CYS A 223 0.81 -1.73 7.03
N VAL A 224 -0.18 -1.43 7.89
CA VAL A 224 0.00 -0.47 8.98
C VAL A 224 1.17 -0.87 9.87
N SER A 225 2.02 0.09 10.20
CA SER A 225 3.19 -0.12 11.05
C SER A 225 3.53 1.14 11.83
N ILE A 226 4.36 1.02 12.87
CA ILE A 226 4.89 2.20 13.58
C ILE A 226 6.20 2.59 12.92
N GLY A 227 6.29 3.81 12.42
CA GLY A 227 7.48 4.27 11.72
C GLY A 227 7.51 5.77 11.46
N PRO A 228 8.54 6.24 10.75
CA PRO A 228 8.68 7.64 10.35
C PRO A 228 7.49 8.05 9.48
N VAL A 229 6.74 9.07 9.88
CA VAL A 229 5.57 9.54 9.11
C VAL A 229 5.93 9.87 7.66
N ALA A 230 7.10 10.48 7.48
CA ALA A 230 7.67 10.79 6.18
C ALA A 230 7.84 9.56 5.25
N TYR A 231 7.82 8.32 5.74
CA TYR A 231 7.84 7.13 4.89
C TYR A 231 6.61 7.04 3.98
N ASP A 232 5.41 7.35 4.48
CA ASP A 232 4.21 7.36 3.63
C ASP A 232 4.30 8.46 2.57
N TYR A 233 4.93 9.58 2.89
CA TYR A 233 5.22 10.64 1.91
C TYR A 233 6.28 10.24 0.87
N VAL A 234 7.30 9.46 1.24
CA VAL A 234 8.22 8.85 0.26
C VAL A 234 7.44 7.96 -0.70
N LYS A 235 6.53 7.13 -0.18
CA LYS A 235 5.68 6.25 -1.00
C LYS A 235 4.76 7.05 -1.91
N TYR A 236 4.14 8.09 -1.37
CA TYR A 236 3.32 9.03 -2.12
C TYR A 236 4.11 9.65 -3.29
N CYS A 237 5.31 10.18 -3.03
CA CYS A 237 6.20 10.72 -4.07
C CYS A 237 6.49 9.67 -5.16
N GLN A 238 6.83 8.44 -4.78
CA GLN A 238 7.12 7.35 -5.72
C GLN A 238 5.93 7.07 -6.66
N CYS A 239 4.69 7.23 -6.18
CA CYS A 239 3.49 7.08 -7.01
C CYS A 239 3.26 8.27 -7.96
N ILE A 240 3.56 9.50 -7.53
CA ILE A 240 3.26 10.68 -8.34
C ILE A 240 4.37 11.06 -9.33
N LEU A 241 5.62 10.68 -9.07
CA LEU A 241 6.79 11.05 -9.88
C LEU A 241 6.60 10.77 -11.38
N PRO A 242 6.07 9.60 -11.82
CA PRO A 242 5.79 9.36 -13.24
C PRO A 242 4.82 10.37 -13.87
N PHE A 243 3.90 10.93 -13.10
CA PHE A 243 2.88 11.88 -13.59
C PHE A 243 3.34 13.34 -13.56
N ILE A 244 4.46 13.63 -12.90
CA ILE A 244 5.10 14.95 -12.88
C ILE A 244 6.45 14.93 -13.61
N ASN A 245 6.62 13.98 -14.54
CA ASN A 245 7.82 13.80 -15.37
C ASN A 245 9.12 13.70 -14.57
N TRP A 246 9.07 13.08 -13.39
CA TRP A 246 10.22 12.95 -12.49
C TRP A 246 10.87 14.30 -12.14
N SER A 247 10.07 15.37 -12.06
CA SER A 247 10.57 16.69 -11.66
C SER A 247 10.62 16.81 -10.14
N TYR A 248 11.83 17.02 -9.60
CA TYR A 248 12.00 17.35 -8.18
C TYR A 248 11.32 18.68 -7.82
N ASP A 249 11.40 19.67 -8.71
CA ASP A 249 10.84 21.00 -8.43
C ASP A 249 9.29 20.94 -8.41
N ALA A 250 8.68 20.08 -9.22
CA ALA A 250 7.23 19.87 -9.20
C ALA A 250 6.73 19.24 -7.89
N LEU A 251 7.59 18.63 -7.06
CA LEU A 251 7.19 18.15 -5.72
C LEU A 251 6.87 19.31 -4.77
N TYR A 252 7.40 20.52 -5.02
CA TYR A 252 7.06 21.71 -4.23
C TYR A 252 5.63 22.21 -4.51
N GLU A 253 4.96 21.72 -5.55
CA GLU A 253 3.54 22.00 -5.79
C GLU A 253 2.61 21.27 -4.82
N HIS A 254 3.15 20.38 -3.97
CA HIS A 254 2.41 19.61 -2.97
C HIS A 254 2.82 20.09 -1.57
N PRO A 255 2.09 21.04 -0.96
CA PRO A 255 2.53 21.70 0.27
C PRO A 255 2.92 20.75 1.42
N PRO A 256 2.19 19.63 1.68
CA PRO A 256 2.59 18.70 2.75
C PRO A 256 3.94 17.99 2.52
N LEU A 257 4.51 18.02 1.30
CA LEU A 257 5.85 17.47 1.03
C LEU A 257 6.98 18.41 1.44
N ILE A 258 6.74 19.73 1.41
CA ILE A 258 7.78 20.76 1.56
C ILE A 258 8.67 20.55 2.79
N PRO A 259 8.14 20.20 3.99
CA PRO A 259 8.97 19.95 5.17
C PRO A 259 9.97 18.79 5.03
N PHE A 260 9.74 17.87 4.09
CA PHE A 260 10.56 16.68 3.88
C PHE A 260 11.56 16.84 2.74
N LEU A 261 11.28 17.68 1.74
CA LEU A 261 12.10 17.82 0.53
C LEU A 261 13.53 18.33 0.77
N LYS A 262 13.82 18.86 1.96
CA LYS A 262 15.17 19.30 2.36
C LYS A 262 15.88 18.33 3.30
N LYS A 263 15.20 17.25 3.75
CA LYS A 263 15.78 16.29 4.68
C LYS A 263 16.67 15.30 3.91
N PRO A 264 17.98 15.18 4.23
CA PRO A 264 18.88 14.29 3.51
C PRO A 264 18.37 12.85 3.42
N TRP A 265 17.84 12.31 4.53
CA TRP A 265 17.29 10.96 4.56
C TRP A 265 16.10 10.77 3.61
N PHE A 266 15.24 11.78 3.47
CA PHE A 266 14.07 11.72 2.61
C PHE A 266 14.50 11.71 1.14
N LEU A 267 15.50 12.53 0.79
CA LEU A 267 16.09 12.54 -0.54
C LEU A 267 16.77 11.21 -0.87
N LEU A 268 17.52 10.63 0.07
CA LEU A 268 18.11 9.30 -0.10
C LEU A 268 17.04 8.21 -0.29
N ALA A 269 15.92 8.31 0.42
CA ALA A 269 14.79 7.40 0.26
C ALA A 269 14.08 7.54 -1.10
N LEU A 270 14.04 8.74 -1.68
CA LEU A 270 13.53 8.98 -3.04
C LEU A 270 14.52 8.53 -4.12
N LEU A 271 15.82 8.65 -3.86
CA LEU A 271 16.88 8.19 -4.75
C LEU A 271 16.83 6.67 -4.94
N LEU A 272 16.53 5.94 -3.87
CA LEU A 272 16.38 4.48 -3.92
C LEU A 272 15.14 4.10 -4.78
N PRO A 273 15.31 3.35 -5.89
CA PRO A 273 14.23 3.05 -6.84
C PRO A 273 13.30 1.93 -6.33
N ASN A 274 12.66 2.16 -5.18
CA ASN A 274 12.00 1.12 -4.39
C ASN A 274 10.81 0.46 -5.09
N ASP A 275 10.14 1.19 -5.97
CA ASP A 275 9.09 0.67 -6.84
C ASP A 275 9.67 -0.35 -7.83
N LEU A 276 10.76 -0.02 -8.54
CA LEU A 276 11.46 -0.98 -9.40
C LEU A 276 11.98 -2.17 -8.58
N LEU A 277 12.61 -1.91 -7.44
CA LEU A 277 13.12 -2.98 -6.57
C LEU A 277 12.01 -3.93 -6.11
N ARG A 278 10.81 -3.40 -5.79
CA ARG A 278 9.66 -4.21 -5.38
C ARG A 278 9.16 -5.08 -6.53
N GLU A 279 8.88 -4.48 -7.68
CA GLU A 279 8.29 -5.20 -8.81
C GLU A 279 9.27 -6.22 -9.39
N TRP A 280 10.54 -5.85 -9.58
CA TRP A 280 11.57 -6.78 -10.06
C TRP A 280 11.88 -7.88 -9.05
N SER A 281 11.97 -7.56 -7.75
CA SER A 281 12.16 -8.60 -6.73
C SER A 281 11.00 -9.59 -6.70
N TYR A 282 9.76 -9.16 -6.94
CA TYR A 282 8.61 -10.05 -6.99
C TYR A 282 8.63 -10.89 -8.27
N PHE A 283 8.77 -10.24 -9.43
CA PHE A 283 8.82 -10.89 -10.73
C PHE A 283 9.89 -11.97 -10.81
N LEU A 284 11.12 -11.70 -10.36
CA LEU A 284 12.23 -12.66 -10.35
C LEU A 284 12.02 -13.83 -9.38
N SER A 285 11.06 -13.73 -8.46
CA SER A 285 10.68 -14.81 -7.54
C SER A 285 9.56 -15.71 -8.07
N LEU A 286 8.90 -15.31 -9.17
CA LEU A 286 7.82 -16.08 -9.77
C LEU A 286 8.35 -17.30 -10.52
N PRO A 287 7.56 -18.38 -10.63
CA PRO A 287 7.80 -19.43 -11.62
C PRO A 287 7.74 -18.87 -13.04
N GLU A 288 8.48 -19.46 -13.99
CA GLU A 288 8.54 -19.01 -15.40
C GLU A 288 7.15 -18.87 -16.04
N GLU A 289 6.24 -19.81 -15.78
CA GLU A 289 4.88 -19.79 -16.30
C GLU A 289 4.06 -18.57 -15.85
N GLU A 290 4.35 -18.05 -14.64
CA GLU A 290 3.67 -16.86 -14.11
C GLU A 290 4.31 -15.57 -14.61
N LYS A 291 5.63 -15.56 -14.88
CA LYS A 291 6.35 -14.38 -15.37
C LYS A 291 5.75 -13.81 -16.65
N VAL A 292 5.31 -14.67 -17.57
CA VAL A 292 4.70 -14.27 -18.86
C VAL A 292 3.55 -13.27 -18.67
N LYS A 293 2.80 -13.34 -17.57
CA LYS A 293 1.66 -12.44 -17.29
C LYS A 293 2.10 -11.01 -16.94
N PHE A 294 3.31 -10.84 -16.41
CA PHE A 294 3.78 -9.57 -15.86
C PHE A 294 4.90 -8.94 -16.71
N GLU A 295 5.68 -9.75 -17.40
CA GLU A 295 6.91 -9.36 -18.10
C GLU A 295 6.73 -8.10 -18.96
N LYS A 296 5.80 -8.15 -19.93
CA LYS A 296 5.59 -7.04 -20.87
C LYS A 296 5.30 -5.72 -20.14
N ASN A 297 4.44 -5.77 -19.13
CA ASN A 297 4.04 -4.57 -18.39
C ASN A 297 5.19 -4.04 -17.54
N LEU A 298 5.96 -4.92 -16.88
CA LEU A 298 7.09 -4.54 -16.03
C LEU A 298 8.24 -3.95 -16.86
N VAL A 299 8.60 -4.58 -17.97
CA VAL A 299 9.63 -4.08 -18.88
C VAL A 299 9.22 -2.73 -19.46
N THR A 300 7.97 -2.60 -19.91
CA THR A 300 7.44 -1.33 -20.44
C THR A 300 7.45 -0.23 -19.38
N PHE A 301 6.98 -0.52 -18.17
CA PHE A 301 6.98 0.41 -17.05
C PHE A 301 8.39 0.91 -16.72
N THR A 302 9.36 -0.01 -16.68
CA THR A 302 10.76 0.28 -16.39
C THR A 302 11.37 1.16 -17.47
N ASN A 303 11.29 0.74 -18.74
CA ASN A 303 11.91 1.44 -19.86
C ASN A 303 11.33 2.84 -20.08
N LYS A 304 10.00 2.99 -19.99
CA LYS A 304 9.30 4.26 -20.25
C LYS A 304 9.78 5.40 -19.34
N ASN A 305 10.13 5.08 -18.09
CA ASN A 305 10.46 6.08 -17.07
C ASN A 305 11.95 6.21 -16.79
N PHE A 306 12.78 5.30 -17.31
CA PHE A 306 14.16 5.15 -16.85
C PHE A 306 15.01 6.41 -17.07
N ALA A 307 14.98 6.99 -18.28
CA ALA A 307 15.80 8.16 -18.60
C ALA A 307 15.44 9.40 -17.75
N LEU A 308 14.14 9.62 -17.50
CA LEU A 308 13.67 10.72 -16.64
C LEU A 308 14.04 10.47 -15.17
N ARG A 309 13.87 9.22 -14.70
CA ARG A 309 14.32 8.80 -13.38
C ARG A 309 15.81 8.99 -13.19
N ALA A 310 16.64 8.61 -14.16
CA ALA A 310 18.10 8.76 -14.06
C ALA A 310 18.50 10.23 -13.87
N LYS A 311 17.86 11.16 -14.59
CA LYS A 311 18.06 12.61 -14.39
C LYS A 311 17.62 13.07 -13.00
N PHE A 312 16.47 12.58 -12.52
CA PHE A 312 15.98 12.85 -11.17
C PHE A 312 16.94 12.34 -10.09
N VAL A 313 17.39 11.09 -10.21
CA VAL A 313 18.36 10.47 -9.31
C VAL A 313 19.66 11.24 -9.31
N GLN A 314 20.18 11.64 -10.48
CA GLN A 314 21.39 12.46 -10.56
C GLN A 314 21.22 13.82 -9.85
N LYS A 315 20.06 14.47 -10.02
CA LYS A 315 19.75 15.71 -9.28
C LYS A 315 19.76 15.46 -7.78
N LEU A 316 19.11 14.41 -7.30
CA LEU A 316 19.10 14.06 -5.87
C LEU A 316 20.49 13.71 -5.35
N TYR A 317 21.28 12.97 -6.12
CA TYR A 317 22.65 12.61 -5.78
C TYR A 317 23.48 13.87 -5.49
N ASN A 318 23.45 14.85 -6.40
CA ASN A 318 24.16 16.12 -6.24
C ASN A 318 23.69 16.96 -5.02
N MET A 319 22.49 16.69 -4.48
CA MET A 319 21.96 17.41 -3.31
C MET A 319 22.36 16.74 -1.99
N VAL A 320 22.79 15.48 -2.00
CA VAL A 320 23.10 14.69 -0.79
C VAL A 320 24.58 14.28 -0.70
N THR A 321 25.40 14.68 -1.68
CA THR A 321 26.86 14.55 -1.70
C THR A 321 27.52 15.90 -1.49
#